data_AF-A0A0A1CM55-F1
#
_entry.id   AF-A0A0A1CM55-F1
#
_cell.length_a   1.000
_cell.length_b   1.000
_cell.length_c   1.000
_cell.angle_alpha   90.00
_cell.angle_beta   90.00
_cell.angle_gamma   90.00
#
_symmetry.space_group_name_H-M   'P 1'
#
loop_
_entity.id
_entity.type
_entity.pdbx_description
1 polymer ?
#
loop_
_entity_poly.entity_id
_entity_poly.type
_entity_poly.pdbx_seq_one_letter_code
_entity_poly.pdbx_strand_id
1 'polypeptide(L)'
;MGKGHHQLPKIPDASVYKVENSVVLMNLQKKLAEKGLKDPWIRNHVWRFEDYNRSKYPKSILSSFFLQGYKYWIPLIGLTIAVESFLGIDYSGHGHGHEADSEH
;
A
#
# COMPACT_ATOMS: atom_id res chain seq x y z
N MET A 1 24.71 35.35 -8.57
CA MET A 1 25.42 34.20 -7.99
C MET A 1 24.71 32.90 -8.36
N GLY A 2 25.36 32.03 -9.13
CA GLY A 2 24.79 30.76 -9.61
C GLY A 2 24.60 29.75 -8.48
N LYS A 3 23.38 29.22 -8.33
CA LYS A 3 23.04 28.18 -7.34
C LYS A 3 22.74 26.86 -8.07
N GLY A 4 23.50 25.83 -7.71
CA GLY A 4 23.01 24.45 -7.70
C GLY A 4 23.41 23.56 -8.88
N HIS A 5 24.70 23.28 -9.04
CA HIS A 5 25.09 22.03 -9.70
C HIS A 5 24.69 20.88 -8.77
N HIS A 6 23.64 20.13 -9.12
CA HIS A 6 23.32 18.86 -8.47
C HIS A 6 24.56 17.97 -8.58
N GLN A 7 25.24 17.73 -7.46
CA GLN A 7 26.30 16.73 -7.42
C GLN A 7 25.64 15.37 -7.68
N LEU A 8 26.17 14.63 -8.66
CA LEU A 8 25.67 13.30 -8.97
C LEU A 8 25.74 12.44 -7.70
N PRO A 9 24.68 11.67 -7.39
CA PRO A 9 24.71 10.77 -6.25
C PRO A 9 25.87 9.78 -6.41
N LYS A 10 26.60 9.56 -5.31
CA LYS A 10 27.73 8.64 -5.30
C LYS A 10 27.22 7.23 -5.61
N ILE A 11 27.73 6.64 -6.69
CA ILE A 11 27.39 5.28 -7.09
C ILE A 11 27.99 4.31 -6.05
N PRO A 12 27.17 3.42 -5.45
CA PRO A 12 27.66 2.43 -4.50
C PRO A 12 28.50 1.36 -5.22
N ASP A 13 29.40 0.73 -4.47
CA ASP A 13 30.24 -0.35 -5.01
C ASP A 13 29.39 -1.56 -5.43
N ALA A 14 29.75 -2.18 -6.55
CA ALA A 14 29.04 -3.33 -7.11
C ALA A 14 29.09 -4.56 -6.19
N SER A 15 30.11 -4.65 -5.32
CA SER A 15 30.30 -5.73 -4.35
C SER A 15 29.18 -5.84 -3.30
N VAL A 16 28.44 -4.75 -3.09
CA VAL A 16 27.34 -4.67 -2.11
C VAL A 16 26.15 -5.53 -2.55
N TYR A 17 25.94 -5.68 -3.86
CA TYR A 17 24.78 -6.37 -4.43
C TYR A 17 25.00 -7.88 -4.51
N LYS A 18 24.58 -8.59 -3.46
CA LYS A 18 24.62 -10.06 -3.38
C LYS A 18 23.23 -10.67 -3.58
N VAL A 19 23.16 -11.75 -4.36
CA VAL A 19 21.89 -12.45 -4.67
C VAL A 19 21.23 -13.00 -3.41
N GLU A 20 22.04 -13.41 -2.43
CA GLU A 20 21.62 -13.91 -1.12
C GLU A 20 20.81 -12.89 -0.31
N ASN A 21 20.93 -11.59 -0.61
CA ASN A 21 20.19 -10.55 0.10
C ASN A 21 18.70 -10.50 -0.31
N SER A 22 18.31 -11.19 -1.40
CA SER A 22 16.95 -11.18 -1.93
C SER A 22 16.35 -12.59 -1.99
N VAL A 23 15.36 -12.82 -1.13
CA VAL A 23 14.58 -14.07 -1.11
C VAL A 23 13.90 -14.34 -2.46
N VAL A 24 13.46 -13.28 -3.15
CA VAL A 24 12.81 -13.39 -4.47
C VAL A 24 13.79 -13.93 -5.52
N LEU A 25 15.00 -13.40 -5.56
CA LEU A 25 16.02 -13.82 -6.53
C LEU A 25 16.58 -15.21 -6.22
N MET A 26 16.75 -15.56 -4.94
CA MET A 26 17.11 -16.93 -4.56
C MET A 26 16.08 -17.96 -5.03
N ASN A 27 14.79 -17.65 -4.87
CA ASN A 27 13.71 -18.51 -5.35
C ASN A 27 13.70 -18.63 -6.89
N LEU A 28 13.96 -17.52 -7.60
CA LEU A 28 14.09 -17.54 -9.05
C LEU A 28 15.27 -18.42 -9.49
N GLN A 29 16.43 -18.28 -8.84
CA GLN A 29 17.61 -19.07 -9.13
C GLN A 29 17.36 -20.56 -8.90
N LYS A 30 16.66 -20.92 -7.81
CA LYS A 30 16.26 -22.31 -7.55
C LYS A 30 15.37 -22.87 -8.65
N LYS A 31 14.33 -22.13 -9.06
CA LYS A 31 13.42 -22.53 -10.15
C LYS A 31 14.11 -22.65 -11.51
N LEU A 32 15.12 -21.81 -11.76
CA LEU A 32 15.93 -21.92 -12.98
C LEU A 32 16.85 -23.13 -12.91
N ALA A 33 17.47 -23.39 -11.75
CA ALA A 33 18.31 -24.56 -11.54
C ALA A 33 17.53 -25.88 -11.66
N GLU A 34 16.28 -25.92 -11.21
CA GLU A 34 15.35 -27.05 -11.44
C GLU A 34 15.13 -27.35 -12.93
N LYS A 35 15.29 -26.33 -13.79
CA LYS A 35 15.21 -26.45 -15.25
C LYS A 35 16.59 -26.61 -15.91
N GLY A 36 17.67 -26.74 -15.14
CA GLY A 36 19.05 -26.78 -15.65
C GLY A 36 19.55 -25.45 -16.22
N LEU A 37 18.85 -24.35 -15.94
CA LEU A 37 19.16 -23.01 -16.46
C LEU A 37 19.84 -22.15 -15.39
N LYS A 38 20.70 -21.22 -15.83
CA LYS A 38 21.34 -20.23 -14.97
C LYS A 38 21.29 -18.86 -15.64
N ASP A 39 20.71 -17.88 -14.95
CA ASP A 39 20.68 -16.50 -15.42
C ASP A 39 21.97 -15.75 -15.02
N PRO A 40 22.78 -15.27 -15.98
CA PRO A 40 23.99 -14.51 -15.68
C PRO A 40 23.71 -13.09 -15.17
N TRP A 41 22.51 -12.53 -15.39
CA TRP A 41 22.15 -11.16 -15.04
C TRP A 41 21.49 -11.02 -13.67
N ILE A 42 21.31 -12.11 -12.95
CA ILE A 42 20.55 -12.13 -11.69
C ILE A 42 21.11 -11.16 -10.63
N ARG A 43 22.43 -10.92 -10.63
CA ARG A 43 23.07 -9.94 -9.73
C ARG A 43 22.65 -8.51 -10.03
N ASN A 44 22.42 -8.17 -11.29
CA ASN A 44 21.96 -6.83 -11.69
C ASN A 44 20.56 -6.51 -11.16
N HIS A 45 19.73 -7.53 -10.90
CA HIS A 45 18.39 -7.30 -10.36
C HIS A 45 18.36 -7.14 -8.84
N VAL A 46 19.49 -7.37 -8.16
CA VAL A 46 19.57 -7.33 -6.69
C VAL A 46 19.16 -5.97 -6.15
N TRP A 47 19.69 -4.87 -6.68
CA TRP A 47 19.39 -3.52 -6.16
C TRP A 47 17.89 -3.24 -6.08
N ARG A 48 17.12 -3.70 -7.08
CA ARG A 48 15.68 -3.50 -7.13
C ARG A 48 14.94 -4.31 -6.06
N PHE A 49 15.34 -5.56 -5.85
CA PHE A 49 14.65 -6.45 -4.92
C PHE A 49 15.16 -6.33 -3.48
N GLU A 50 16.40 -5.90 -3.29
CA GLU A 50 16.98 -5.55 -2.00
C GLU A 50 16.31 -4.29 -1.44
N ASP A 51 16.15 -3.25 -2.27
CA ASP A 51 15.41 -2.04 -1.88
C ASP A 51 13.91 -2.32 -1.71
N TYR A 52 13.32 -3.22 -2.50
CA TYR A 52 11.95 -3.69 -2.29
C TYR A 52 11.76 -4.46 -0.97
N ASN A 53 12.76 -5.20 -0.51
CA ASN A 53 12.73 -5.87 0.80
C ASN A 53 13.02 -4.89 1.96
N ARG A 54 13.83 -3.85 1.71
CA ARG A 54 14.25 -2.86 2.72
C ARG A 54 13.20 -1.78 2.92
N SER A 55 12.59 -1.31 1.84
CA SER A 55 11.35 -0.56 1.87
C SER A 55 10.26 -1.53 2.28
N LYS A 56 9.86 -1.49 3.55
CA LYS A 56 8.61 -2.09 4.03
C LYS A 56 7.45 -1.45 3.28
N TYR A 57 7.28 -1.75 1.99
CA TYR A 57 6.07 -1.38 1.28
C TYR A 57 4.93 -2.00 2.09
N PRO A 58 3.94 -1.19 2.49
CA PRO A 58 2.80 -1.73 3.19
C PRO A 58 2.20 -2.77 2.25
N LYS A 59 2.24 -4.04 2.63
CA LYS A 59 1.61 -5.15 1.87
C LYS A 59 0.13 -4.89 1.56
N SER A 60 -0.42 -3.82 2.13
CA SER A 60 -1.72 -3.32 1.83
C SER A 60 -1.66 -1.81 1.58
N ILE A 61 -1.07 -1.44 0.44
CA ILE A 61 -1.29 -0.13 -0.20
C ILE A 61 -2.81 0.14 -0.25
N LEU A 62 -3.60 -0.90 -0.54
CA LEU A 62 -5.05 -0.84 -0.55
C LEU A 62 -5.65 -0.46 0.82
N SER A 63 -5.31 -1.15 1.91
CA SER A 63 -5.79 -0.76 3.25
C SER A 63 -5.23 0.58 3.71
N SER A 64 -4.01 0.92 3.27
CA SER A 64 -3.44 2.22 3.60
C SER A 64 -4.29 3.30 2.94
N PHE A 65 -4.61 3.19 1.64
CA PHE A 65 -5.51 4.14 0.99
C PHE A 65 -6.93 4.16 1.57
N PHE A 66 -7.53 3.00 1.84
CA PHE A 66 -8.92 2.96 2.35
C PHE A 66 -9.06 3.30 3.83
N LEU A 67 -8.02 3.06 4.65
CA LEU A 67 -8.06 3.30 6.09
C LEU A 67 -7.24 4.54 6.49
N GLN A 68 -6.58 5.23 5.57
CA GLN A 68 -5.84 6.46 5.88
C GLN A 68 -6.82 7.59 6.20
N GLY A 69 -7.19 7.66 7.48
CA GLY A 69 -8.13 8.63 8.00
C GLY A 69 -9.09 8.07 9.06
N TYR A 70 -9.20 6.74 9.19
CA TYR A 70 -10.18 6.12 10.11
C TYR A 70 -10.03 6.65 11.56
N LYS A 71 -8.78 6.95 11.97
CA LYS A 71 -8.46 7.49 13.30
C LYS A 71 -9.11 8.85 13.59
N TYR A 72 -9.41 9.63 12.55
CA TYR A 72 -10.04 10.94 12.67
C TYR A 72 -11.55 10.88 12.39
N TRP A 73 -11.97 10.08 11.42
CA TRP A 73 -13.39 9.94 11.08
C TRP A 73 -14.20 9.24 12.19
N ILE A 74 -13.67 8.17 12.80
CA ILE A 74 -14.38 7.45 13.88
C ILE A 74 -14.74 8.37 15.06
N PRO A 75 -13.80 9.13 15.67
CA PRO A 75 -14.16 10.02 16.78
C PRO A 75 -15.06 11.18 16.34
N LEU A 76 -14.91 11.68 15.11
CA LEU A 76 -15.79 12.74 14.59
C LEU A 76 -17.24 12.25 14.47
N ILE A 77 -17.45 11.04 13.91
CA ILE A 77 -18.78 10.41 13.83
C ILE A 77 -19.34 10.13 15.23
N GLY A 78 -18.51 9.66 16.16
CA GLY A 78 -18.93 9.47 17.55
C GLY A 78 -19.39 10.77 18.21
N LEU A 79 -18.68 11.87 17.95
CA LEU A 79 -19.03 13.19 18.46
C LEU A 79 -20.35 13.69 17.88
N THR A 80 -20.59 13.54 16.57
CA THR A 80 -21.85 13.98 15.95
C THR A 80 -23.04 13.21 16.50
N ILE A 81 -22.93 11.87 16.63
CA ILE A 81 -23.99 11.04 17.22
C ILE A 81 -24.29 11.46 18.66
N ALA A 82 -23.26 11.76 19.46
CA ALA A 82 -23.45 12.19 20.84
C ALA A 82 -24.19 13.53 20.95
N VAL A 83 -23.85 14.50 20.08
CA VAL A 83 -24.52 15.80 20.01
C VAL A 83 -25.97 15.65 19.55
N GLU A 84 -26.22 14.86 18.51
CA GLU A 84 -27.56 14.60 17.98
C GLU A 84 -28.46 13.90 19.01
N SER A 85 -27.92 12.91 19.72
CA SER A 85 -28.62 12.20 20.80
C SER A 85 -28.96 13.14 21.96
N PHE A 86 -28.07 14.08 22.31
CA PHE A 86 -28.33 15.08 23.34
C PHE A 86 -29.40 16.09 22.92
N LEU A 87 -29.47 16.43 21.62
CA LEU A 87 -30.47 17.31 21.06
C LEU A 87 -31.82 16.63 20.76
N GLY A 88 -31.92 15.30 20.95
CA GLY A 88 -33.16 14.53 20.79
C GLY A 88 -33.58 14.32 19.33
N ILE A 89 -32.64 14.35 18.39
CA ILE A 89 -32.92 14.07 16.97
C ILE A 89 -33.09 12.55 16.83
N ASP A 90 -34.33 12.11 16.70
CA ASP A 90 -34.67 10.70 16.52
C ASP A 90 -34.79 10.38 15.02
N TYR A 91 -34.05 9.38 14.55
CA TYR A 91 -34.09 8.90 13.16
C TYR A 91 -35.05 7.70 12.99
N SER A 92 -35.88 7.41 13.99
CA SER A 92 -36.85 6.31 14.01
C SER A 92 -38.02 6.44 13.00
N GLY A 93 -38.08 7.51 12.20
CA GLY A 93 -39.13 7.75 11.21
C GLY A 93 -38.67 7.70 9.76
N HIS A 94 -38.39 6.51 9.20
CA HIS A 94 -38.47 6.29 7.75
C HIS A 94 -39.43 5.13 7.48
N GLY A 95 -40.70 5.48 7.25
CA GLY A 95 -41.73 4.55 6.81
C GLY A 95 -41.42 4.02 5.41
N HIS A 96 -41.41 2.70 5.28
CA HIS A 96 -41.52 2.02 3.99
C HIS A 96 -42.95 2.23 3.45
N GLY A 97 -43.14 3.29 2.66
CA GLY A 97 -44.33 3.47 1.82
C GLY A 97 -44.06 2.90 0.43
N HIS A 98 -44.35 1.62 0.21
CA HIS A 98 -44.56 1.09 -1.12
C HIS A 98 -45.95 1.52 -1.58
N GLU A 99 -46.06 2.56 -2.40
CA GLU A 99 -47.23 2.74 -3.27
C GLU A 99 -46.81 2.38 -4.69
N ALA A 100 -47.30 1.21 -5.12
CA ALA A 100 -47.30 0.79 -6.50
C ALA A 100 -48.49 1.48 -7.19
N ASP A 101 -48.20 2.45 -8.05
CA ASP A 101 -49.16 2.89 -9.05
C ASP A 101 -49.30 1.78 -10.10
N SER A 102 -50.43 1.07 -10.06
CA SER A 102 -50.91 0.23 -11.15
C SER A 102 -52.35 0.61 -11.48
N GLU A 103 -52.51 1.09 -12.70
CA GLU A 103 -53.71 1.31 -13.52
C GLU A 103 -55.00 0.61 -13.06
N HIS A 104 -56.13 1.35 -13.06
CA HIS A 104 -57.41 0.96 -13.66
C HIS A 104 -58.39 2.14 -13.73
#